data_AF-A0A7W1QWE4-F1
#
_entry.id   AF-A0A7W1QWE4-F1
#
_cell.length_a   1.000
_cell.length_b   1.000
_cell.length_c   1.000
_cell.angle_alpha   90.00
_cell.angle_beta   90.00
_cell.angle_gamma   90.00
#
_symmetry.space_group_name_H-M   'P 1'
#
loop_
_entity.id
_entity.type
_entity.pdbx_description
1 polymer ?
#
loop_
_entity_poly.entity_id
_entity_poly.type
_entity_poly.pdbx_seq_one_letter_code
_entity_poly.pdbx_strand_id
1 'polypeptide(L)'
;VMRINVFGPMRLIAAIASRMANPGAIAVISSRMGSIGGMGDGGYALYRASKAAVNAVTRAASLEFAADGLTVLALHPGWVKTDMGGADADIDVATSVSGMRRLIDQASARESGRFFDYTGTELSW
;
A
#
# COMPACT_ATOMS: atom_id res chain seq x y z
N VAL A 1 2.37 14.61 -8.54
CA VAL A 1 2.32 13.61 -7.44
C VAL A 1 0.89 13.20 -7.11
N MET A 2 0.01 14.06 -6.57
CA MET A 2 -1.33 13.67 -6.12
C MET A 2 -2.21 12.98 -7.17
N ARG A 3 -2.23 13.48 -8.42
CA ARG A 3 -2.99 12.85 -9.51
C ARG A 3 -2.57 11.38 -9.75
N ILE A 4 -1.29 11.10 -9.63
CA ILE A 4 -0.71 9.79 -9.88
C ILE A 4 -0.80 8.90 -8.64
N ASN A 5 -0.36 9.39 -7.49
CA ASN A 5 -0.26 8.59 -6.27
C ASN A 5 -1.59 8.40 -5.55
N VAL A 6 -2.59 9.26 -5.78
CA VAL A 6 -3.85 9.26 -5.03
C VAL A 6 -5.04 9.06 -5.96
N PHE A 7 -5.28 10.00 -6.87
CA PHE A 7 -6.46 9.94 -7.74
C PHE A 7 -6.44 8.74 -8.68
N GLY A 8 -5.27 8.34 -9.19
CA GLY A 8 -5.11 7.14 -10.01
C GLY A 8 -5.59 5.87 -9.28
N PRO A 9 -4.97 5.48 -8.15
CA PRO A 9 -5.40 4.34 -7.36
C PRO A 9 -6.87 4.42 -6.94
N MET A 10 -7.33 5.58 -6.44
CA MET A 10 -8.71 5.78 -6.01
C MET A 10 -9.72 5.45 -7.12
N ARG A 11 -9.49 5.95 -8.34
CA ARG A 11 -10.39 5.69 -9.47
C ARG A 11 -10.26 4.27 -10.00
N LEU A 12 -9.05 3.72 -10.02
CA LEU A 12 -8.82 2.36 -10.52
C LEU A 12 -9.51 1.33 -9.63
N ILE A 13 -9.36 1.44 -8.31
CA ILE A 13 -10.00 0.56 -7.33
C ILE A 13 -11.51 0.52 -7.56
N ALA A 14 -12.16 1.68 -7.58
CA ALA A 14 -13.60 1.78 -7.81
C ALA A 14 -14.05 1.20 -9.17
N ALA A 15 -13.21 1.34 -10.21
CA ALA A 15 -13.54 0.85 -11.55
C ALA A 15 -13.40 -0.67 -11.72
N ILE A 16 -12.57 -1.33 -10.90
CA ILE A 16 -12.29 -2.77 -11.03
C ILE A 16 -12.98 -3.62 -9.96
N ALA A 17 -13.35 -3.06 -8.80
CA ALA A 17 -13.81 -3.81 -7.64
C ALA A 17 -14.95 -4.80 -7.97
N SER A 18 -16.00 -4.35 -8.67
CA SER A 18 -17.15 -5.18 -9.04
C SER A 18 -16.85 -6.29 -10.07
N ARG A 19 -15.65 -6.30 -10.66
CA ARG A 19 -15.20 -7.27 -11.66
C ARG A 19 -14.16 -8.24 -11.12
N MET A 20 -13.72 -8.06 -9.88
CA MET A 20 -12.72 -8.93 -9.27
C MET A 20 -13.34 -10.27 -8.86
N ALA A 21 -12.51 -11.31 -8.81
CA ALA A 21 -12.89 -12.58 -8.23
C ALA A 21 -13.25 -12.41 -6.74
N ASN A 22 -14.15 -13.26 -6.25
CA ASN A 22 -14.50 -13.33 -4.84
C ASN A 22 -14.16 -14.75 -4.31
N PRO A 23 -13.20 -14.89 -3.39
CA PRO A 23 -12.42 -13.82 -2.75
C PRO A 23 -11.39 -13.20 -3.70
N GLY A 24 -11.06 -11.92 -3.46
CA GLY A 24 -10.07 -11.16 -4.24
C GLY A 24 -9.25 -10.21 -3.38
N ALA A 25 -8.06 -9.83 -3.84
CA ALA A 25 -7.15 -8.95 -3.11
C ALA A 25 -6.68 -7.75 -3.95
N ILE A 26 -6.72 -6.56 -3.36
CA ILE A 26 -6.14 -5.33 -3.90
C ILE A 26 -5.01 -4.90 -2.97
N ALA A 27 -3.79 -4.83 -3.49
CA ALA A 27 -2.65 -4.29 -2.77
C ALA A 27 -2.21 -2.96 -3.38
N VAL A 28 -2.23 -1.91 -2.57
CA VAL A 28 -1.79 -0.57 -2.95
C VAL A 28 -0.36 -0.35 -2.48
N ILE A 29 0.56 -0.07 -3.40
CA ILE A 29 1.95 0.26 -3.07
C ILE A 29 2.01 1.65 -2.42
N SER A 30 2.05 1.67 -1.09
CA SER A 30 2.21 2.86 -0.27
C SER A 30 3.69 3.06 0.14
N SER A 31 3.95 3.69 1.28
CA SER A 31 5.28 3.91 1.83
C SER A 31 5.17 4.20 3.32
N ARG A 32 6.14 3.75 4.14
CA ARG A 32 6.23 4.16 5.55
C ARG A 32 6.24 5.68 5.74
N MET A 33 6.68 6.42 4.73
CA MET A 33 6.66 7.90 4.72
C MET A 33 5.23 8.49 4.69
N GLY A 34 4.23 7.69 4.35
CA GLY A 34 2.81 8.04 4.47
C GLY A 34 2.24 7.75 5.85
N SER A 35 3.02 7.18 6.77
CA SER A 35 2.63 6.97 8.17
C SER A 35 2.67 8.31 8.91
N ILE A 36 1.52 8.78 9.41
CA ILE A 36 1.44 10.00 10.22
C ILE A 36 1.86 9.69 11.66
N GLY A 37 1.35 8.59 12.23
CA GLY A 37 1.66 8.15 13.60
C GLY A 37 3.10 7.65 13.75
N GLY A 38 3.73 7.18 12.67
CA GLY A 38 5.13 6.76 12.64
C GLY A 38 6.12 7.84 12.19
N MET A 39 5.68 9.09 12.00
CA MET A 39 6.55 10.15 11.48
C MET A 39 7.52 10.67 12.55
N GLY A 40 8.79 10.25 12.45
CA GLY A 40 9.88 10.74 13.31
C GLY A 40 10.71 11.88 12.71
N ASP A 41 10.58 12.14 11.41
CA ASP A 41 11.39 13.10 10.65
C ASP A 41 10.60 13.86 9.58
N GLY A 42 11.15 15.01 9.17
CA GLY A 42 10.56 15.91 8.18
C GLY A 42 10.95 15.61 6.72
N GLY A 43 10.74 16.60 5.85
CA GLY A 43 11.13 16.54 4.43
C GLY A 43 10.15 15.77 3.54
N TYR A 44 10.32 15.89 2.22
CA TYR A 44 9.49 15.20 1.21
C TYR A 44 7.97 15.38 1.39
N ALA A 45 7.55 16.54 1.90
CA ALA A 45 6.18 16.78 2.34
C ALA A 45 5.11 16.38 1.30
N LEU A 46 5.32 16.70 0.02
CA LEU A 46 4.39 16.34 -1.05
C LEU A 46 4.29 14.82 -1.26
N TYR A 47 5.41 14.09 -1.19
CA TYR A 47 5.42 12.63 -1.29
C TYR A 47 4.74 11.99 -0.07
N ARG A 48 5.11 12.42 1.14
CA ARG A 48 4.50 11.99 2.41
C ARG A 48 2.99 12.20 2.40
N ALA A 49 2.55 13.42 2.09
CA ALA A 49 1.13 13.75 2.00
C ALA A 49 0.40 12.88 0.97
N SER A 50 1.04 12.60 -0.18
CA SER A 50 0.43 11.71 -1.18
C SER A 50 0.29 10.27 -0.72
N LYS A 51 1.25 9.76 0.07
CA LYS A 51 1.21 8.39 0.59
C LYS A 51 0.28 8.27 1.79
N ALA A 52 0.18 9.30 2.63
CA ALA A 52 -0.86 9.39 3.67
C ALA A 52 -2.27 9.46 3.05
N ALA A 53 -2.45 10.23 1.97
CA ALA A 53 -3.73 10.29 1.26
C ALA A 53 -4.11 8.95 0.62
N VAL A 54 -3.16 8.23 -0.01
CA VAL A 54 -3.47 6.91 -0.58
C VAL A 54 -3.69 5.84 0.51
N ASN A 55 -3.10 5.99 1.70
CA ASN A 55 -3.45 5.18 2.87
C ASN A 55 -4.93 5.37 3.25
N ALA A 56 -5.41 6.61 3.31
CA ALA A 56 -6.83 6.90 3.57
C ALA A 56 -7.75 6.30 2.49
N VAL A 57 -7.37 6.41 1.20
CA VAL A 57 -8.10 5.75 0.09
C VAL A 57 -8.15 4.24 0.29
N THR A 58 -7.03 3.62 0.65
CA THR A 58 -6.94 2.17 0.88
C THR A 58 -7.84 1.74 2.03
N ARG A 59 -7.83 2.48 3.14
CA ARG A 59 -8.69 2.21 4.30
C ARG A 59 -10.17 2.37 3.96
N ALA A 60 -10.55 3.43 3.25
CA ALA A 60 -11.93 3.62 2.80
C ALA A 60 -12.40 2.46 1.90
N ALA A 61 -11.60 2.09 0.89
CA ALA A 61 -11.91 0.99 -0.01
C ALA A 61 -12.05 -0.36 0.73
N SER A 62 -11.22 -0.61 1.74
CA SER A 62 -11.32 -1.84 2.55
C SER A 62 -12.66 -1.98 3.27
N LEU A 63 -13.27 -0.86 3.65
CA LEU A 63 -14.58 -0.84 4.32
C LEU A 63 -15.71 -0.91 3.30
N GLU A 64 -15.58 -0.17 2.20
CA GLU A 64 -16.58 -0.10 1.13
C GLU A 64 -16.81 -1.46 0.46
N PHE A 65 -15.73 -2.19 0.15
CA PHE A 65 -15.80 -3.46 -0.59
C PHE A 65 -15.70 -4.71 0.30
N ALA A 66 -15.83 -4.56 1.62
CA ALA A 66 -15.77 -5.69 2.56
C ALA A 66 -16.89 -6.72 2.29
N ALA A 67 -18.10 -6.25 2.00
CA ALA A 67 -19.26 -7.11 1.72
C ALA A 67 -19.11 -7.87 0.38
N ASP A 68 -18.29 -7.35 -0.54
CA ASP A 68 -17.99 -7.98 -1.84
C ASP A 68 -16.89 -9.05 -1.73
N GLY A 69 -16.39 -9.32 -0.52
CA GLY A 69 -15.32 -10.31 -0.28
C GLY A 69 -13.93 -9.84 -0.72
N LEU A 70 -13.73 -8.53 -0.91
CA LEU A 70 -12.44 -7.98 -1.28
C LEU A 70 -11.58 -7.65 -0.07
N THR A 71 -10.33 -8.11 -0.11
CA THR A 71 -9.29 -7.73 0.83
C THR A 71 -8.47 -6.58 0.25
N VAL A 72 -8.34 -5.48 0.98
CA VAL A 72 -7.61 -4.29 0.49
C VAL A 72 -6.47 -3.95 1.45
N LEU A 73 -5.24 -3.91 0.96
CA LEU A 73 -4.03 -3.72 1.77
C LEU A 73 -3.20 -2.52 1.29
N ALA A 74 -2.57 -1.82 2.23
CA ALA A 74 -1.45 -0.92 1.91
C ALA A 74 -0.14 -1.68 2.14
N LEU A 75 0.81 -1.55 1.21
CA LEU A 75 2.13 -2.18 1.32
C LEU A 75 3.26 -1.16 1.20
N HIS A 76 4.17 -1.14 2.18
CA HIS A 76 5.45 -0.47 2.07
C HIS A 76 6.49 -1.45 1.51
N PRO A 77 7.09 -1.18 0.34
CA PRO A 77 8.01 -2.12 -0.30
C PRO A 77 9.39 -2.20 0.37
N GLY A 78 9.67 -1.43 1.42
CA GLY A 78 11.04 -1.14 1.88
C GLY A 78 11.66 0.04 1.09
N TRP A 79 12.92 0.35 1.38
CA TRP A 79 13.73 1.24 0.54
C TRP A 79 14.48 0.38 -0.48
N VAL A 80 14.01 0.40 -1.73
CA VAL A 80 14.39 -0.60 -2.75
C VAL A 80 15.30 0.01 -3.83
N LYS A 81 16.36 -0.72 -4.21
CA LYS A 81 17.30 -0.38 -5.29
C LYS A 81 16.60 -0.33 -6.65
N THR A 82 16.07 0.84 -6.97
CA THR A 82 15.31 1.20 -8.17
C THR A 82 15.70 2.62 -8.58
N ASP A 83 15.24 3.09 -9.73
CA ASP A 83 15.46 4.48 -10.15
C ASP A 83 14.98 5.51 -9.09
N MET A 84 13.89 5.20 -8.38
CA MET A 84 13.35 6.06 -7.31
C MET A 84 14.10 5.93 -5.98
N GLY A 85 14.61 4.73 -5.67
CA GLY A 85 15.30 4.47 -4.41
C GLY A 85 16.80 4.82 -4.43
N GLY A 86 17.42 4.81 -5.60
CA GLY A 86 18.87 5.00 -5.75
C GLY A 86 19.68 3.74 -5.43
N ALA A 87 21.00 3.84 -5.64
CA ALA A 87 21.94 2.74 -5.41
C ALA A 87 22.14 2.42 -3.91
N ASP A 88 21.93 3.43 -3.06
CA ASP A 88 22.13 3.35 -1.61
C ASP A 88 20.95 2.74 -0.84
N ALA A 89 19.89 2.32 -1.55
CA ALA A 89 18.72 1.73 -0.94
C ALA A 89 19.03 0.38 -0.26
N ASP A 90 18.32 0.08 0.82
CA ASP A 90 18.63 -1.03 1.73
C ASP A 90 18.52 -2.43 1.08
N ILE A 91 17.53 -2.63 0.18
CA ILE A 91 17.20 -3.96 -0.35
C ILE A 91 17.07 -3.98 -1.88
N ASP A 92 17.23 -5.16 -2.47
CA ASP A 92 16.98 -5.37 -3.90
C ASP A 92 15.48 -5.57 -4.22
N VAL A 93 15.16 -5.50 -5.52
CA VAL A 93 13.79 -5.67 -6.02
C VAL A 93 13.25 -7.07 -5.73
N ALA A 94 14.08 -8.10 -5.85
CA ALA A 94 13.67 -9.49 -5.65
C ALA A 94 13.21 -9.75 -4.21
N THR A 95 13.93 -9.21 -3.22
CA THR A 95 13.62 -9.29 -1.79
C THR A 95 12.30 -8.59 -1.49
N SER A 96 12.14 -7.35 -1.97
CA SER A 96 10.93 -6.55 -1.80
C SER A 96 9.69 -7.24 -2.37
N VAL A 97 9.75 -7.63 -3.65
CA VAL A 97 8.61 -8.23 -4.37
C VAL A 97 8.27 -9.61 -3.82
N SER A 98 9.26 -10.43 -3.47
CA SER A 98 9.00 -11.74 -2.87
C SER A 98 8.28 -11.62 -1.53
N GLY A 99 8.66 -10.63 -0.71
CA GLY A 99 7.96 -10.33 0.55
C GLY A 99 6.51 -9.90 0.34
N MET A 100 6.29 -8.90 -0.51
CA MET A 100 4.94 -8.40 -0.80
C MET A 100 4.04 -9.47 -1.44
N ARG A 101 4.57 -10.30 -2.34
CA ARG A 101 3.80 -11.40 -2.94
C ARG A 101 3.31 -12.40 -1.89
N ARG A 102 4.16 -12.79 -0.93
CA ARG A 102 3.72 -13.66 0.17
C ARG A 102 2.58 -13.06 0.98
N LEU A 103 2.62 -11.75 1.25
CA LEU A 103 1.55 -11.07 1.97
C LEU A 103 0.25 -11.02 1.18
N ILE A 104 0.32 -10.81 -0.14
CA ILE A 104 -0.84 -10.84 -1.03
C ILE A 104 -1.44 -12.25 -1.09
N ASP A 105 -0.61 -13.28 -1.23
CA ASP A 105 -1.04 -14.68 -1.31
C ASP A 105 -1.71 -15.16 0.00
N GLN A 106 -1.33 -14.57 1.14
CA GLN A 106 -1.85 -14.91 2.47
C GLN A 106 -2.96 -13.96 2.94
N ALA A 107 -3.30 -12.93 2.15
CA ALA A 107 -4.22 -11.88 2.55
C ALA A 107 -5.64 -12.42 2.75
N SER A 108 -6.26 -12.06 3.87
CA SER A 108 -7.65 -12.38 4.16
C SER A 108 -8.41 -11.16 4.70
N ALA A 109 -9.70 -11.35 5.01
CA ALA A 109 -10.51 -10.33 5.68
C ALA A 109 -9.87 -9.80 6.98
N ARG A 110 -9.03 -10.60 7.66
CA ARG A 110 -8.30 -10.19 8.87
C ARG A 110 -7.21 -9.14 8.58
N GLU A 111 -6.60 -9.21 7.41
CA GLU A 111 -5.56 -8.29 6.98
C GLU A 111 -6.16 -7.05 6.31
N SER A 112 -7.41 -7.14 5.83
CA SER A 112 -8.07 -6.06 5.10
C SER A 112 -8.09 -4.74 5.87
N GLY A 113 -7.73 -3.67 5.17
CA GLY A 113 -7.66 -2.32 5.71
C GLY A 113 -6.55 -2.13 6.73
N ARG A 114 -5.42 -2.85 6.59
CA ARG A 114 -4.19 -2.69 7.39
C ARG A 114 -3.00 -2.33 6.49
N PHE A 115 -1.91 -1.93 7.12
CA PHE A 115 -0.71 -1.43 6.46
C PHE A 115 0.51 -2.23 6.89
N PHE A 116 1.20 -2.85 5.94
CA PHE A 116 2.36 -3.71 6.23
C PHE A 116 3.59 -3.27 5.44
N ASP A 117 4.77 -3.55 5.96
CA ASP A 117 5.97 -3.58 5.14
C ASP A 117 6.16 -4.93 4.42
N TYR A 118 7.13 -5.01 3.53
CA TYR A 118 7.45 -6.21 2.75
C TYR A 118 7.84 -7.44 3.63
N THR A 119 8.16 -7.25 4.90
CA THR A 119 8.47 -8.35 5.84
C THR A 119 7.21 -8.92 6.50
N GLY A 120 6.08 -8.22 6.40
CA GLY A 120 4.85 -8.53 7.10
C GLY A 120 4.69 -7.80 8.44
N THR A 121 5.62 -6.90 8.78
CA THR A 121 5.50 -6.06 9.97
C THR A 121 4.40 -5.03 9.74
N GLU A 122 3.44 -4.96 10.65
CA GLU A 122 2.39 -3.93 10.60
C GLU A 122 2.96 -2.56 10.93
N LEU A 123 2.59 -1.56 10.13
CA LEU A 123 2.96 -0.17 10.28
C LEU A 123 1.76 0.63 10.79
N SER A 124 2.03 1.63 11.64
CA SER A 124 1.01 2.61 12.01
C SER A 124 0.59 3.44 10.80
N TRP A 125 -0.67 3.88 10.79
CA TRP A 125 -1.18 4.84 9.81
C TRP A 125 -0.49 6.18 9.87
#